data_AF-A0A934F9C4-F1
#
_entry.id   AF-A0A934F9C4-F1
#
_cell.length_a   1.000
_cell.length_b   1.000
_cell.length_c   1.000
_cell.angle_alpha   90.00
_cell.angle_beta   90.00
_cell.angle_gamma   90.00
#
_symmetry.space_group_name_H-M   'P 1'
#
loop_
_entity.id
_entity.type
_entity.pdbx_description
1 polymer ?
#
loop_
_entity_poly.entity_id
_entity_poly.type
_entity_poly.pdbx_seq_one_letter_code
_entity_poly.pdbx_strand_id
1 'polypeptide(L)'
;MPKDWIGTNTTVPAIIGKVIRFLAGIAGGLFLAFFIYGGVLYMTSGGEPKQIESAKKALTNAAIGIAIVMFAYTALTFVTRFIEASLFNPPV
;
A
#
# COMPACT_ATOMS: atom_id res chain seq x y z
N MET A 1 31.30 -15.46 5.53
CA MET A 1 30.34 -16.51 5.14
C MET A 1 29.31 -15.90 4.19
N PRO A 2 28.92 -16.59 3.10
CA PRO A 2 27.92 -16.13 2.11
C PRO A 2 26.53 -16.09 2.76
N LYS A 3 25.67 -15.14 2.38
CA LYS A 3 24.39 -14.85 3.08
C LYS A 3 23.13 -15.30 2.31
N ASP A 4 23.26 -16.24 1.38
CA ASP A 4 22.19 -16.44 0.38
C ASP A 4 22.14 -17.78 -0.39
N TRP A 5 22.83 -18.85 0.03
CA TRP A 5 23.00 -20.03 -0.85
C TRP A 5 22.05 -21.21 -0.68
N ILE A 6 21.10 -21.20 0.25
CA ILE A 6 20.02 -22.20 0.25
C ILE A 6 18.85 -21.74 1.11
N GLY A 7 17.67 -21.67 0.49
CA GLY A 7 16.40 -21.45 1.14
C GLY A 7 15.97 -19.98 1.14
N THR A 8 15.39 -19.54 0.02
CA THR A 8 14.11 -18.86 0.16
C THR A 8 13.19 -19.87 0.83
N ASN A 9 13.26 -19.98 2.16
CA ASN A 9 12.09 -20.35 2.92
C ASN A 9 11.10 -19.29 2.47
N THR A 10 10.17 -19.66 1.60
CA THR A 10 9.01 -18.83 1.34
C THR A 10 8.17 -18.88 2.61
N THR A 11 8.73 -18.36 3.71
CA THR A 11 8.04 -18.11 4.95
C THR A 11 6.87 -17.25 4.53
N VAL A 12 5.69 -17.57 5.05
CA VAL A 12 4.44 -16.87 4.74
C VAL A 12 4.62 -15.34 4.69
N PRO A 13 5.42 -14.68 5.57
CA PRO A 13 5.72 -13.26 5.49
C PRO A 13 6.42 -12.77 4.20
N ALA A 14 7.33 -13.55 3.62
CA ALA A 14 8.11 -13.16 2.44
C ALA A 14 7.27 -13.18 1.16
N ILE A 15 6.40 -14.20 0.99
CA ILE A 15 5.43 -14.24 -0.11
C ILE A 15 4.47 -13.05 0.01
N ILE A 16 3.92 -12.84 1.21
CA ILE A 16 3.00 -11.73 1.48
C ILE A 16 3.65 -10.39 1.18
N GLY A 17 4.90 -10.16 1.62
CA GLY A 17 5.63 -8.94 1.33
C GLY A 17 5.83 -8.69 -0.17
N LYS A 18 6.10 -9.73 -0.95
CA LYS A 18 6.23 -9.62 -2.42
C LYS A 18 4.90 -9.25 -3.08
N VAL A 19 3.80 -9.87 -2.65
CA VAL A 19 2.44 -9.57 -3.16
C VAL A 19 2.03 -8.15 -2.80
N ILE A 20 2.23 -7.73 -1.55
CA ILE A 20 1.94 -6.35 -1.11
C ILE A 20 2.74 -5.35 -1.93
N ARG A 21 4.04 -5.59 -2.16
CA ARG A 21 4.88 -4.66 -2.94
C ARG A 21 4.43 -4.56 -4.39
N PHE A 22 3.97 -5.65 -4.99
CA PHE A 22 3.39 -5.66 -6.33
C PHE A 22 2.06 -4.88 -6.38
N LEU A 23 1.14 -5.16 -5.45
CA LEU A 23 -0.13 -4.45 -5.33
C LEU A 23 0.06 -2.96 -5.01
N ALA A 24 1.05 -2.61 -4.19
CA ALA A 24 1.42 -1.24 -3.87
C ALA A 24 1.89 -0.47 -5.11
N GLY A 25 2.68 -1.11 -5.98
CA GLY A 25 3.09 -0.51 -7.25
C GLY A 25 1.91 -0.21 -8.18
N ILE A 26 0.99 -1.18 -8.30
CA ILE A 26 -0.24 -1.01 -9.10
C ILE A 26 -1.14 0.08 -8.50
N ALA A 27 -1.34 0.06 -7.19
CA ALA A 27 -2.15 1.03 -6.46
C ALA A 27 -1.57 2.45 -6.57
N GLY A 28 -0.25 2.61 -6.49
CA GLY A 28 0.42 3.89 -6.70
C GLY A 28 0.24 4.43 -8.12
N GLY A 29 0.32 3.56 -9.14
CA GLY A 29 0.04 3.92 -10.52
C GLY A 29 -1.42 4.33 -10.75
N LEU A 30 -2.37 3.56 -10.21
CA LEU A 30 -3.79 3.89 -10.24
C LEU A 30 -4.11 5.19 -9.50
N PHE A 31 -3.51 5.40 -8.33
CA PHE A 31 -3.66 6.64 -7.58
C PHE A 31 -3.26 7.84 -8.43
N LEU A 32 -2.08 7.78 -9.07
CA LEU A 32 -1.62 8.87 -9.92
C LEU A 32 -2.58 9.13 -11.09
N ALA A 33 -3.09 8.07 -11.73
CA ALA A 33 -4.06 8.19 -12.81
C ALA A 33 -5.37 8.87 -12.34
N PHE A 34 -5.93 8.44 -11.21
CA PHE A 34 -7.13 9.04 -10.62
C PHE A 34 -6.88 10.45 -10.09
N PHE A 35 -5.68 10.74 -9.59
CA PHE A 35 -5.31 12.05 -9.10
C PHE A 35 -5.25 13.07 -10.24
N ILE A 36 -4.63 12.70 -11.37
CA ILE A 36 -4.61 13.54 -12.58
C ILE A 36 -6.03 13.70 -13.12
N TYR A 37 -6.77 12.60 -13.29
CA TYR A 37 -8.14 12.66 -13.81
C TYR A 37 -9.08 13.50 -12.93
N GLY A 38 -9.07 13.25 -11.62
CA GLY A 38 -9.87 13.99 -10.65
C GLY A 38 -9.45 15.44 -10.54
N GLY A 39 -8.14 15.74 -10.60
CA GLY A 39 -7.62 17.10 -10.60
C GLY A 39 -8.02 17.89 -11.85
N VAL A 40 -7.88 17.29 -13.04
CA VAL A 40 -8.34 17.90 -14.30
C VAL A 40 -9.84 18.12 -14.26
N LEU A 41 -10.62 17.09 -13.88
CA LEU A 41 -12.08 17.19 -13.79
C LEU A 41 -12.49 18.29 -12.81
N TYR A 42 -11.86 18.39 -11.65
CA TYR A 42 -12.11 19.44 -10.66
C TYR A 42 -11.84 20.84 -11.23
N MET A 43 -10.73 21.03 -11.93
CA MET A 43 -10.38 22.30 -12.56
C MET A 43 -11.30 22.66 -13.73
N THR A 44 -11.74 21.69 -14.53
CA THR A 44 -12.63 21.92 -15.69
C THR A 44 -14.11 21.99 -15.32
N SER A 45 -14.49 21.66 -14.08
CA SER A 45 -15.89 21.60 -13.64
C SER A 45 -16.61 22.95 -13.73
N GLY A 46 -15.89 24.08 -13.76
CA GLY A 46 -16.49 25.41 -13.94
C GLY A 46 -17.54 25.81 -12.88
N GLY A 47 -17.58 25.11 -11.73
CA GLY A 47 -18.61 25.31 -10.69
C GLY A 47 -19.81 24.37 -10.78
N GLU A 48 -19.88 23.46 -11.76
CA GLU A 48 -20.97 22.50 -11.88
C GLU A 48 -20.92 21.46 -10.73
N PRO A 49 -21.96 21.36 -9.87
CA PRO A 49 -21.91 20.57 -8.65
C PRO A 49 -21.62 19.08 -8.88
N LYS A 50 -22.18 18.48 -9.94
CA LYS A 50 -22.08 17.04 -10.21
C LYS A 50 -20.67 16.64 -10.63
N GLN A 51 -19.98 17.47 -11.42
CA GLN A 51 -18.58 17.25 -11.78
C GLN A 51 -17.66 17.44 -10.57
N ILE A 52 -17.91 18.44 -9.71
CA ILE A 52 -17.16 18.64 -8.47
C ILE A 52 -17.31 17.43 -7.54
N GLU A 53 -18.54 16.90 -7.39
CA GLU A 53 -18.80 15.72 -6.58
C GLU A 53 -18.11 14.47 -7.16
N SER A 54 -18.15 14.30 -8.48
CA SER A 54 -17.46 13.20 -9.17
C SER A 54 -15.95 13.26 -9.00
N ALA A 55 -15.35 14.45 -9.12
CA ALA A 55 -13.93 14.67 -8.90
C ALA A 55 -13.53 14.37 -7.45
N LYS A 56 -14.30 14.86 -6.48
CA LYS A 56 -14.09 14.55 -5.05
C LYS A 56 -14.17 13.04 -4.80
N LYS A 57 -15.16 12.36 -5.37
CA LYS A 57 -15.32 10.91 -5.22
C LYS A 57 -14.13 10.14 -5.78
N ALA A 58 -13.62 10.53 -6.95
CA ALA A 58 -12.42 9.94 -7.54
C ALA A 58 -11.19 10.12 -6.63
N LEU A 59 -10.99 11.32 -6.09
CA LEU A 59 -9.89 11.63 -5.17
C LEU A 59 -10.01 10.86 -3.84
N THR A 60 -11.21 10.76 -3.28
CA THR A 60 -11.46 9.99 -2.05
C THR A 60 -11.17 8.50 -2.25
N ASN A 61 -11.62 7.92 -3.36
CA ASN A 61 -11.35 6.52 -3.69
C ASN A 61 -9.85 6.28 -3.87
N ALA A 62 -9.13 7.20 -4.51
CA ALA A 62 -7.69 7.15 -4.65
C ALA A 62 -6.99 7.20 -3.27
N ALA A 63 -7.42 8.11 -2.39
CA ALA A 63 -6.89 8.23 -1.04
C ALA A 63 -7.10 6.95 -0.20
N ILE A 64 -8.27 6.31 -0.31
CA ILE A 64 -8.55 5.03 0.34
C ILE A 64 -7.61 3.94 -0.18
N GLY A 65 -7.34 3.90 -1.49
CA GLY A 65 -6.39 2.96 -2.09
C GLY A 65 -4.99 3.07 -1.49
N ILE A 66 -4.47 4.30 -1.33
CA ILE A 66 -3.17 4.52 -0.67
C ILE A 66 -3.21 4.13 0.80
N ALA A 67 -4.29 4.47 1.51
CA ALA A 67 -4.44 4.13 2.92
C ALA A 67 -4.36 2.62 3.16
N ILE A 68 -4.98 1.80 2.30
CA ILE A 68 -4.92 0.34 2.37
C ILE A 68 -3.49 -0.17 2.19
N VAL A 69 -2.74 0.38 1.23
CA VAL A 69 -1.35 -0.01 0.98
C VAL A 69 -0.45 0.29 2.19
N MET A 70 -0.61 1.48 2.78
CA MET A 70 0.09 1.89 4.00
C MET A 70 -0.22 0.96 5.17
N PHE A 71 -1.49 0.60 5.35
CA PHE A 71 -1.92 -0.36 6.38
C PHE A 71 -1.32 -1.73 6.17
N ALA A 72 -1.32 -2.25 4.94
CA ALA A 72 -0.75 -3.54 4.62
C ALA A 72 0.75 -3.62 4.95
N TYR A 73 1.51 -2.58 4.61
CA TYR A 73 2.93 -2.50 4.96
C TYR A 73 3.15 -2.46 6.47
N THR A 74 2.37 -1.63 7.17
CA THR A 74 2.43 -1.49 8.63
C THR A 74 2.15 -2.82 9.32
N ALA A 75 1.10 -3.53 8.91
CA ALA A 75 0.74 -4.84 9.46
C ALA A 75 1.85 -5.88 9.26
N LEU A 76 2.46 -5.93 8.06
CA LEU A 76 3.58 -6.85 7.79
C LEU A 76 4.78 -6.58 8.71
N THR A 77 5.12 -5.31 8.88
CA THR A 77 6.24 -4.90 9.74
C THR A 77 5.95 -5.23 11.20
N PHE A 78 4.69 -5.08 11.63
CA PHE A 78 4.24 -5.45 12.98
C PHE A 78 4.39 -6.95 13.24
N VAL A 79 3.91 -7.79 12.31
CA VAL A 79 4.04 -9.26 12.44
C VAL A 79 5.50 -9.69 12.44
N THR A 80 6.33 -9.14 11.56
CA THR A 80 7.75 -9.48 11.48
C THR A 80 8.48 -9.12 12.77
N ARG A 81 8.24 -7.91 13.29
CA ARG A 81 8.79 -7.46 14.57
C ARG A 81 8.32 -8.29 15.75
N PHE A 82 7.06 -8.72 15.76
CA PHE A 82 6.51 -9.56 16.81
C PHE A 82 7.19 -10.94 16.85
N ILE A 83 7.48 -11.52 15.68
CA ILE A 83 8.21 -12.79 15.55
C ILE A 83 9.67 -12.60 15.98
N GLU A 84 10.35 -11.52 15.59
CA GLU A 84 11.72 -11.26 16.04
C GLU A 84 11.81 -11.05 17.56
N ALA A 85 10.85 -10.33 18.13
CA ALA A 85 10.78 -10.09 19.58
C ALA A 85 10.58 -11.39 20.37
N SER A 86 9.79 -12.34 19.86
CA SER A 86 9.60 -13.64 20.54
C SER A 86 10.79 -14.58 20.39
N LEU A 87 11.63 -14.40 19.37
CA LEU A 87 12.85 -15.19 19.14
C LEU A 87 14.08 -14.64 19.87
N PHE A 88 14.12 -13.34 20.19
CA PHE A 88 15.25 -12.68 20.85
C PHE A 88 14.89 -12.09 22.23
N ASN A 89 13.84 -12.60 22.87
CA ASN A 89 13.59 -12.36 24.30
C ASN A 89 14.07 -13.58 25.10
N PRO A 90 15.30 -13.58 25.66
CA PRO A 90 15.66 -14.60 26.62
C PRO A 90 14.66 -14.52 27.79
N PRO A 91 13.98 -15.62 28.15
CA PRO A 91 13.20 -15.64 29.38
C PRO A 91 14.18 -15.38 30.53
N VAL A 92 13.87 -14.37 31.36
CA VAL A 92 14.45 -14.27 32.70
C VAL A 92 14.12 -15.52 33.51
#